data_AF-A0A7C7ZQJ3-F1
#
_entry.id   AF-A0A7C7ZQJ3-F1
#
_cell.length_a   1.000
_cell.length_b   1.000
_cell.length_c   1.000
_cell.angle_alpha   90.00
_cell.angle_beta   90.00
_cell.angle_gamma   90.00
#
_symmetry.space_group_name_H-M   'P 1'
#
loop_
_entity.id
_entity.type
_entity.pdbx_description
1 polymer ?
#
loop_
_entity_poly.entity_id
_entity_poly.type
_entity_poly.pdbx_seq_one_letter_code
_entity_poly.pdbx_strand_id
1 'polypeptide(L)' 'MKRDNKKVIYWLFTGCALIFIMVVVGGITRLTHSGLSIPDYKLISGTIPPINNQQWQEAFELYKQYPEYQKLNSNISL' A
#
# COMPACT_ATOMS: atom_id res chain seq x y z
N MET A 1 -47.45 0.49 12.53
CA MET A 1 -46.55 1.23 11.62
C MET A 1 -45.37 0.33 11.25
N LYS A 2 -45.34 -0.25 10.04
CA LYS A 2 -44.17 -1.03 9.57
C LYS A 2 -43.05 -0.03 9.28
N ARG A 3 -41.99 -0.05 10.09
CA ARG A 3 -40.80 0.78 9.87
C ARG A 3 -40.02 0.19 8.70
N ASP A 4 -40.05 0.87 7.55
CA ASP A 4 -39.37 0.42 6.34
C ASP A 4 -37.87 0.76 6.43
N ASN A 5 -37.15 -0.01 7.25
CA ASN A 5 -35.74 0.23 7.61
C ASN A 5 -34.76 -0.29 6.55
N LYS A 6 -35.24 -0.68 5.36
CA LYS A 6 -34.42 -1.28 4.29
C LYS A 6 -33.21 -0.42 3.94
N LYS A 7 -33.36 0.91 3.91
CA LYS A 7 -32.26 1.86 3.67
C LYS A 7 -31.14 1.75 4.70
N VAL A 8 -31.50 1.66 5.98
CA VAL A 8 -30.54 1.52 7.09
C VAL A 8 -29.84 0.16 7.02
N ILE A 9 -30.58 -0.89 6.68
CA ILE A 9 -30.04 -2.23 6.49
C ILE A 9 -29.01 -2.23 5.35
N TYR A 10 -29.34 -1.67 4.18
CA TYR A 10 -28.39 -1.56 3.06
C TYR A 10 -27.17 -0.73 3.44
N TRP A 11 -27.35 0.38 4.17
CA TRP A 11 -26.23 1.20 4.63
C TRP A 11 -25.28 0.42 5.54
N LEU A 12 -25.80 -0.34 6.51
CA LEU A 12 -24.99 -1.20 7.37
C LEU A 12 -24.27 -2.29 6.58
N PHE A 13 -24.96 -2.96 5.64
CA PHE A 13 -24.34 -3.98 4.79
C PHE A 13 -23.23 -3.40 3.90
N THR A 14 -23.41 -2.19 3.36
CA THR A 14 -22.34 -1.52 2.60
C THR A 14 -21.13 -1.23 3.49
N GLY A 15 -21.34 -0.81 4.74
CA GLY A 15 -20.26 -0.63 5.70
C GLY A 15 -19.51 -1.93 6.00
N CYS A 16 -20.24 -3.02 6.27
CA CYS A 16 -19.64 -4.34 6.47
C CYS A 16 -18.86 -4.82 5.25
N ALA A 17 -19.40 -4.62 4.04
CA ALA A 17 -18.72 -4.96 2.80
C ALA A 17 -17.42 -4.17 2.60
N LEU A 18 -17.42 -2.87 2.91
CA LEU A 18 -16.22 -2.03 2.84
C LEU A 18 -15.15 -2.50 3.82
N ILE A 19 -15.51 -2.80 5.07
CA ILE A 19 -14.58 -3.34 6.06
C ILE A 19 -14.01 -4.69 5.60
N PHE A 20 -14.86 -5.57 5.06
CA PHE A 20 -14.41 -6.84 4.51
C PHE A 20 -13.40 -6.65 3.38
N ILE A 21 -13.66 -5.73 2.45
CA ILE A 21 -12.72 -5.39 1.37
C ILE A 21 -11.38 -4.88 1.93
N MET A 22 -11.41 -3.99 2.93
CA MET A 22 -10.18 -3.48 3.56
C MET A 22 -9.33 -4.62 4.17
N VAL A 23 -9.98 -5.58 4.83
CA VAL A 23 -9.30 -6.75 5.40
C VAL A 23 -8.70 -7.64 4.30
N VAL A 24 -9.45 -7.90 3.23
CA VAL A 24 -8.96 -8.72 2.10
C VAL A 24 -7.76 -8.05 1.43
N VAL A 25 -7.84 -6.75 1.13
CA VAL A 25 -6.75 -5.99 0.51
C VAL A 25 -5.52 -5.98 1.43
N GLY A 26 -5.68 -5.69 2.72
CA GLY A 26 -4.59 -5.73 3.69
C GLY A 26 -3.97 -7.12 3.83
N GLY A 27 -4.80 -8.17 3.78
CA GLY A 27 -4.36 -9.57 3.78
C GLY A 27 -3.51 -9.92 2.56
N ILE A 28 -3.96 -9.53 1.36
CA ILE A 28 -3.20 -9.74 0.12
C ILE A 28 -1.86 -9.00 0.20
N THR A 29 -1.85 -7.71 0.53
CA THR A 29 -0.61 -6.91 0.63
C THR A 29 0.41 -7.50 1.60
N ARG A 30 -0.07 -8.11 2.70
CA ARG A 30 0.80 -8.83 3.64
C ARG A 30 1.37 -10.12 3.04
N LEU A 31 0.54 -10.92 2.38
CA LEU A 31 0.96 -12.21 1.81
C LEU A 31 1.90 -12.04 0.60
N THR A 32 1.69 -11.00 -0.21
CA THR A 32 2.56 -10.67 -1.35
C THR A 32 3.80 -9.87 -0.97
N HIS A 33 4.00 -9.58 0.32
CA HIS A 33 5.10 -8.77 0.85
C HIS A 33 5.18 -7.35 0.25
N SER A 34 4.15 -6.89 -0.46
CA SER A 34 4.12 -5.58 -1.14
C SER A 34 4.08 -4.39 -0.17
N GLY A 35 3.86 -4.64 1.12
CA GLY A 35 3.92 -3.61 2.16
C GLY A 35 5.34 -3.11 2.48
N LEU A 36 6.38 -3.83 2.05
CA LEU A 36 7.78 -3.44 2.25
C LEU A 36 8.37 -2.67 1.06
N SER A 37 7.62 -2.56 -0.04
CA SER A 37 8.07 -1.97 -1.30
C SER A 37 8.15 -0.44 -1.28
N ILE A 38 7.69 0.21 -0.21
CA ILE A 38 7.74 1.67 -0.04
C ILE A 38 8.77 1.98 1.05
N PRO A 39 10.00 2.38 0.67
CA PRO A 39 11.02 2.70 1.65
C PRO A 39 10.63 3.92 2.51
N ASP A 40 10.14 5.00 1.90
CA ASP A 40 9.76 6.23 2.61
C ASP A 40 8.33 6.65 2.25
N TYR A 41 7.49 6.91 3.27
CA TYR A 41 6.12 7.36 3.10
C TYR A 41 6.05 8.88 3.13
N LYS A 42 6.36 9.52 1.99
CA LYS A 42 6.18 10.96 1.82
C LYS A 42 4.75 11.24 1.34
N LEU A 43 3.85 11.67 2.24
CA LEU A 43 2.44 11.93 1.91
C LEU A 43 2.20 12.88 0.72
N ILE A 44 3.06 13.89 0.55
CA ILE A 44 2.88 14.95 -0.46
C ILE A 44 3.84 14.77 -1.65
N SER A 45 5.09 14.38 -1.39
CA SER A 45 6.12 14.24 -2.43
C SER A 45 6.45 12.80 -2.84
N GLY A 46 5.91 11.80 -2.15
CA GLY A 46 6.17 10.38 -2.42
C GLY A 46 5.26 9.76 -3.47
N THR A 47 4.23 10.48 -3.92
CA THR A 47 3.32 10.07 -5.01
C THR A 47 3.91 10.30 -6.39
N ILE A 48 4.89 11.20 -6.52
CA ILE A 48 5.56 11.48 -7.78
C ILE A 48 6.77 10.55 -7.88
N PRO A 49 6.83 9.66 -8.88
CA PRO A 49 7.99 8.79 -9.06
C PRO A 49 9.23 9.64 -9.39
N PRO A 50 10.45 9.13 -9.15
CA PRO A 50 11.67 9.81 -9.57
C PRO A 50 11.62 10.16 -11.06
N ILE A 51 11.77 11.45 -11.39
CA ILE A 51 11.61 11.97 -12.76
C ILE A 51 12.95 12.17 -13.49
N ASN A 52 14.07 11.98 -12.81
CA ASN A 52 15.41 12.10 -13.40
C ASN A 52 16.40 11.12 -12.77
N ASN A 53 17.56 10.93 -13.41
CA ASN A 53 18.58 9.97 -12.99
C ASN A 53 19.11 10.22 -11.58
N GLN A 54 19.26 11.48 -11.17
CA GLN A 54 19.73 11.80 -9.82
C GLN A 54 18.73 11.34 -8.76
N GLN A 55 17.43 11.61 -8.97
CA GLN A 55 16.37 11.18 -8.07
C GLN A 55 16.25 9.64 -8.03
N TRP A 56 16.47 8.97 -9.16
CA TRP A 56 16.53 7.50 -9.20
C TRP A 56 17.71 6.96 -8.39
N GLN A 57 18.88 7.58 -8.50
CA GLN A 57 20.04 7.21 -7.69
C GLN A 57 19.77 7.42 -6.20
N GLU A 58 19.21 8.57 -5.80
CA GLU A 58 18.86 8.86 -4.40
C GLU A 58 17.83 7.86 -3.85
N ALA A 59 16.79 7.54 -4.63
CA ALA A 59 15.78 6.55 -4.25
C ALA A 59 16.37 5.13 -4.14
N PHE A 60 17.29 4.77 -5.03
CA PHE A 60 17.94 3.47 -5.01
C PHE A 60 18.95 3.34 -3.85
N GLU A 61 19.76 4.36 -3.57
CA GLU A 61 20.63 4.37 -2.39
C GLU A 61 19.83 4.27 -1.09
N LEU A 62 18.66 4.93 -1.02
CA LEU A 62 17.74 4.76 0.09
C LEU A 62 17.23 3.31 0.16
N TYR A 63 16.80 2.73 -0.97
CA TYR A 63 16.32 1.34 -1.03
C TYR A 63 17.36 0.32 -0.53
N LYS A 64 18.65 0.53 -0.81
CA LYS A 64 19.74 -0.34 -0.33
C LYS A 64 19.81 -0.47 1.20
N GLN A 65 19.32 0.52 1.93
CA GLN A 65 19.31 0.52 3.40
C GLN A 65 18.24 -0.43 3.97
N TYR A 66 17.28 -0.88 3.16
CA TYR A 66 16.16 -1.69 3.62
C TYR A 66 16.52 -3.18 3.66
N PRO A 67 15.94 -3.95 4.62
CA PRO A 67 16.17 -5.39 4.71
C PRO A 67 15.81 -6.16 3.44
N GLU A 68 14.84 -5.68 2.65
CA GLU A 68 14.42 -6.31 1.40
C GLU A 68 15.57 -6.32 0.37
N TYR A 69 16.25 -5.19 0.18
CA TYR A 69 17.45 -5.14 -0.66
C TYR A 69 18.56 -6.03 -0.09
N GLN A 70 18.83 -5.95 1.21
CA GLN A 70 19.95 -6.68 1.82
C GLN A 70 19.76 -8.21 1.80
N LYS A 71 18.52 -8.69 1.93
CA LYS A 71 18.22 -10.13 2.09
C LYS A 71 17.72 -10.80 0.82
N LEU A 72 16.99 -10.09 -0.04
CA LEU A 72 16.32 -10.67 -1.20
C LEU A 72 16.81 -10.09 -2.52
N ASN A 73 17.03 -8.78 -2.58
CA ASN A 73 17.24 -8.04 -3.83
C ASN A 73 18.65 -7.46 -3.99
N SER A 74 19.66 -8.06 -3.35
CA SER A 74 21.02 -7.50 -3.26
C SER A 74 21.77 -7.48 -4.60
N ASN A 75 21.25 -8.21 -5.60
CA ASN A 75 21.77 -8.28 -6.96
C ASN A 75 21.15 -7.26 -7.91
N ILE A 76 20.17 -6.45 -7.48
CA ILE A 76 19.55 -5.42 -8.32
C ILE A 76 20.52 -4.24 -8.46
N SER A 77 20.63 -3.66 -9.66
CA SER A 77 21.37 -2.43 -9.95
C SER A 77 20.49 -1.43 -10.71
N LEU A 78 20.84 -0.15 -10.65
CA LEU A 78 20.17 0.93 -11.40
C LEU A 78 20.57 0.91 -12.88
#